data_AF-A0A395IPI5-F1
#
_entry.id   AF-A0A395IPI5-F1
#
_cell.length_a   1.000
_cell.length_b   1.000
_cell.length_c   1.000
_cell.angle_alpha   90.00
_cell.angle_beta   90.00
_cell.angle_gamma   90.00
#
_symmetry.space_group_name_H-M   'P 1'
#
loop_
_entity.id
_entity.type
_entity.pdbx_description
1 polymer ?
#
loop_
_entity_poly.entity_id
_entity_poly.type
_entity_poly.pdbx_seq_one_letter_code
_entity_poly.pdbx_strand_id
1 'polypeptide(L)'
;MARTLDIQLQNRYPSDEVYAYVTGLALNNNNRVFLLRADGKTPYYPDSPPHTVHPLSADCAIKLGKQGSTTIATIPLLAGGRIWFSIGKKLEFFVNPGPALVEPSVTNPSDHNINTNWAFCEFTFNQTQIYANISYVDFVSLPISMKLVPINGRPQEIHGLKADGLKTICEGLKAQSQIDRAGWDKLVVESGGQRLRALSPNHEKGFQGYYESYVDEVWDKYSRTPLIVDTQAEWGTVHGRVSNGQLTFPGLATFSKPSTADIFSCSSGPFAKQRWSNRSTHGSH
;
A
#
# COMPACT_ATOMS: atom_id res chain seq x y z
N MET A 1 1.51 31.94 6.73
CA MET A 1 1.87 31.10 5.58
C MET A 1 1.22 29.74 5.77
N ALA A 2 0.73 29.09 4.70
CA ALA A 2 0.22 27.73 4.81
C ALA A 2 1.35 26.78 5.23
N ARG A 3 1.07 25.83 6.13
CA ARG A 3 2.06 24.85 6.58
C ARG A 3 2.48 23.95 5.41
N THR A 4 3.76 23.92 5.12
CA THR A 4 4.38 23.04 4.12
C THR A 4 5.43 22.15 4.77
N LEU A 5 5.86 21.13 4.04
CA LEU A 5 6.98 20.27 4.40
C LEU A 5 7.92 20.13 3.21
N ASP A 6 9.21 20.39 3.42
CA ASP A 6 10.24 20.03 2.47
C ASP A 6 10.58 18.54 2.64
N ILE A 7 10.53 17.81 1.53
CA ILE A 7 10.93 16.42 1.44
C ILE A 7 12.15 16.28 0.55
N GLN A 8 13.07 15.39 0.94
CA GLN A 8 14.26 15.06 0.16
C GLN A 8 13.99 13.83 -0.68
N LEU A 9 13.94 14.00 -2.00
CA LEU A 9 13.85 12.92 -2.97
C LEU A 9 15.28 12.53 -3.35
N GLN A 10 15.75 11.37 -2.88
CA GLN A 10 17.13 10.93 -3.10
C GLN A 10 17.21 9.84 -4.16
N ASN A 11 18.02 10.05 -5.19
CA ASN A 11 18.33 8.99 -6.13
C ASN A 11 19.47 8.13 -5.59
N ARG A 12 19.18 6.92 -5.16
CA ARG A 12 20.19 5.91 -4.78
C ARG A 12 20.30 4.78 -5.80
N TYR A 13 19.51 4.84 -6.87
CA TYR A 13 19.44 3.84 -7.92
C TYR A 13 20.53 4.13 -8.99
N PRO A 14 21.16 3.11 -9.59
CA PRO A 14 22.18 3.30 -10.63
C PRO A 14 21.54 3.65 -11.99
N SER A 15 20.83 4.78 -12.06
CA SER A 15 20.24 5.33 -13.28
C SER A 15 20.16 6.86 -13.19
N ASP A 16 20.33 7.53 -14.33
CA ASP A 16 20.13 8.97 -14.47
C ASP A 16 18.72 9.32 -14.99
N GLU A 17 17.89 8.30 -15.24
CA GLU A 17 16.51 8.44 -15.70
C GLU A 17 15.55 8.03 -14.58
N VAL A 18 15.60 8.77 -13.47
CA VAL A 18 14.71 8.57 -12.32
C VAL A 18 13.75 9.74 -12.21
N TYR A 19 12.46 9.43 -12.16
CA TYR A 19 11.40 10.42 -12.04
C TYR A 19 10.63 10.19 -10.75
N ALA A 20 10.25 11.27 -10.08
CA ALA A 20 9.41 11.27 -8.90
C ALA A 20 8.11 12.03 -9.16
N TYR A 21 7.05 11.64 -8.44
CA TYR A 21 5.75 12.29 -8.49
C TYR A 21 5.19 12.37 -7.08
N VAL A 22 4.44 13.43 -6.77
CA VAL A 22 3.70 13.53 -5.50
C VAL A 22 2.23 13.73 -5.83
N THR A 23 1.37 12.86 -5.30
CA THR A 23 -0.09 12.92 -5.45
C THR A 23 -0.78 12.90 -4.08
N GLY A 24 -2.05 13.28 -4.02
CA GLY A 24 -2.85 13.16 -2.80
C GLY A 24 -4.11 14.03 -2.84
N LEU A 25 -4.73 14.23 -1.67
CA LEU A 25 -5.86 15.14 -1.49
C LEU A 25 -5.42 16.34 -0.63
N ALA A 26 -5.54 17.55 -1.17
CA ALA A 26 -5.12 18.77 -0.48
C ALA A 26 -6.10 19.14 0.64
N LEU A 27 -5.67 18.90 1.88
CA LEU A 27 -6.49 19.09 3.10
C LEU A 27 -6.91 20.55 3.28
N ASN A 28 -6.07 21.49 2.88
CA ASN A 28 -6.34 22.94 2.96
C ASN A 28 -7.07 23.48 1.72
N ASN A 29 -7.47 22.62 0.79
CA ASN A 29 -8.18 22.99 -0.43
C ASN A 29 -9.39 22.06 -0.64
N ASN A 30 -10.21 21.88 0.40
CA ASN A 30 -11.42 21.05 0.36
C ASN A 30 -11.20 19.62 -0.18
N ASN A 31 -10.07 19.01 0.15
CA ASN A 31 -9.67 17.69 -0.36
C ASN A 31 -9.62 17.59 -1.89
N ARG A 32 -9.32 18.68 -2.60
CA ARG A 32 -9.12 18.64 -4.06
C ARG A 32 -8.00 17.65 -4.40
N VAL A 33 -8.19 16.90 -5.49
CA VAL A 33 -7.13 16.08 -6.10
C VAL A 33 -5.92 16.97 -6.38
N PHE A 34 -4.77 16.53 -5.90
CA PHE A 34 -3.51 17.25 -5.96
C PHE A 34 -2.44 16.42 -6.65
N LEU A 35 -1.64 17.09 -7.47
CA LEU A 35 -0.33 16.64 -7.88
C LEU A 35 0.68 17.79 -7.72
N LEU A 36 1.96 17.45 -7.56
CA LEU A 36 3.04 18.42 -7.58
C LEU A 36 3.63 18.53 -8.98
N ARG A 37 3.77 19.76 -9.51
CA ARG A 37 4.38 19.97 -10.82
C ARG A 37 5.86 19.57 -10.82
N ALA A 38 6.42 19.40 -12.02
CA ALA A 38 7.79 18.95 -12.24
C ALA A 38 8.87 19.85 -11.59
N ASP A 39 8.55 21.09 -11.21
CA ASP A 39 9.44 21.99 -10.47
C ASP A 39 9.60 21.62 -8.97
N GLY A 40 8.84 20.62 -8.49
CA GLY A 40 8.86 20.16 -7.11
C GLY A 40 8.27 21.16 -6.11
N LYS A 41 7.57 22.21 -6.56
CA LYS A 41 7.09 23.28 -5.66
C LYS A 41 5.67 23.73 -5.96
N THR A 42 5.28 23.78 -7.23
CA THR A 42 4.00 24.36 -7.62
C THR A 42 2.88 23.32 -7.53
N PRO A 43 1.85 23.54 -6.68
CA PRO A 43 0.64 22.72 -6.68
C PRO A 43 -0.05 22.70 -8.05
N TYR A 44 -0.52 21.53 -8.46
CA TYR A 44 -1.42 21.34 -9.59
C TYR A 44 -2.70 20.66 -9.12
N TYR A 45 -3.83 21.25 -9.50
CA TYR A 45 -5.17 20.76 -9.20
C TYR A 45 -5.89 20.54 -10.53
N PRO A 46 -6.00 19.29 -11.01
CA PRO A 46 -6.69 19.03 -12.27
C PRO A 46 -8.15 19.48 -12.22
N ASP A 47 -8.65 19.97 -13.34
CA ASP A 47 -10.07 20.23 -13.54
C ASP A 47 -10.80 18.93 -13.93
N SER A 48 -12.13 18.92 -13.80
CA SER A 48 -12.94 17.78 -14.23
C SER A 48 -12.94 17.69 -15.75
N PRO A 49 -12.41 16.61 -16.35
CA PRO A 49 -12.43 16.43 -17.80
C PRO A 49 -13.82 16.00 -18.31
N PRO A 50 -14.08 16.10 -19.63
CA PRO A 50 -15.34 15.70 -20.23
C PRO A 50 -15.50 14.17 -20.41
N HIS A 51 -14.41 13.40 -20.35
CA HIS A 51 -14.40 11.94 -20.47
C HIS A 51 -13.35 11.32 -19.56
N THR A 52 -13.42 10.00 -19.37
CA THR A 52 -12.48 9.23 -18.54
C THR A 52 -11.12 9.05 -19.21
N VAL A 53 -10.09 8.74 -18.41
CA VAL A 53 -8.71 8.50 -18.86
C VAL A 53 -8.16 9.72 -19.63
N HIS A 54 -8.48 10.93 -19.15
CA HIS A 54 -8.00 12.17 -19.75
C HIS A 54 -6.58 12.48 -19.24
N PRO A 55 -5.61 12.79 -20.11
CA PRO A 55 -4.24 13.09 -19.67
C PRO A 55 -4.19 14.34 -18.79
N LEU A 56 -3.15 14.43 -17.94
CA LEU A 56 -2.85 15.65 -17.19
C LEU A 56 -2.54 16.81 -18.15
N SER A 57 -2.98 18.02 -17.80
CA SER A 57 -2.64 19.24 -18.53
C SER A 57 -1.32 19.90 -18.06
N ALA A 58 -0.67 19.35 -17.03
CA ALA A 58 0.59 19.84 -16.49
C ALA A 58 1.61 18.72 -16.33
N ASP A 59 2.89 19.01 -16.61
CA ASP A 59 3.99 18.09 -16.31
C ASP A 59 4.20 18.00 -14.79
N CYS A 60 4.08 16.78 -14.27
CA CYS A 60 4.25 16.45 -12.86
C CYS A 60 5.45 15.53 -12.60
N ALA A 61 6.26 15.25 -13.63
CA ALA A 61 7.44 14.40 -13.52
C ALA A 61 8.64 15.19 -12.98
N ILE A 62 8.90 15.07 -11.67
CA ILE A 62 10.08 15.66 -11.02
C ILE A 62 11.29 14.80 -11.38
N LYS A 63 12.13 15.26 -12.31
CA LYS A 63 13.35 14.53 -12.68
C LYS A 63 14.37 14.60 -11.54
N LEU A 64 14.85 13.44 -11.09
CA LEU A 64 15.96 13.37 -10.13
C LEU A 64 17.29 13.43 -10.88
N GLY A 65 18.33 13.89 -10.19
CA GLY A 65 19.69 13.88 -10.74
C GLY A 65 20.29 12.46 -10.77
N LYS A 66 21.58 12.37 -11.08
CA LYS A 66 22.36 11.12 -11.05
C LYS A 66 22.31 10.40 -9.70
N GLN A 67 22.76 9.15 -9.67
CA GLN A 67 22.93 8.40 -8.42
C GLN A 67 23.71 9.22 -7.37
N GLY A 68 23.20 9.25 -6.13
CA GLY A 68 23.71 10.03 -5.01
C GLY A 68 23.13 11.46 -4.91
N SER A 69 22.36 11.91 -5.90
CA SER A 69 21.74 13.24 -5.87
C SER A 69 20.56 13.32 -4.90
N THR A 70 20.24 14.55 -4.50
CA THR A 70 19.06 14.91 -3.71
C THR A 70 18.33 16.05 -4.40
N THR A 71 17.03 15.88 -4.63
CA THR A 71 16.12 16.92 -5.11
C THR A 71 15.16 17.29 -3.98
N ILE A 72 14.97 18.59 -3.73
CA ILE A 72 14.01 19.07 -2.73
C ILE A 72 12.66 19.28 -3.40
N ALA A 73 11.61 18.72 -2.79
CA ALA A 73 10.23 19.02 -3.14
C ALA A 73 9.50 19.59 -1.91
N THR A 74 8.59 20.54 -2.12
CA THR A 74 7.81 21.18 -1.06
C THR A 74 6.34 20.78 -1.21
N ILE A 75 5.79 20.14 -0.18
CA ILE A 75 4.42 19.62 -0.20
C ILE A 75 3.50 20.39 0.76
N PRO A 76 2.22 20.59 0.43
CA PRO A 76 1.22 21.13 1.35
C PRO A 76 0.70 20.03 2.28
N LEU A 77 -0.31 20.36 3.10
CA LEU A 77 -1.06 19.36 3.86
C LEU A 77 -1.81 18.42 2.90
N LEU A 78 -1.50 17.12 2.97
CA LEU A 78 -2.03 16.09 2.06
C LEU A 78 -2.52 14.88 2.86
N ALA A 79 -3.72 14.41 2.53
CA ALA A 79 -4.22 13.10 2.95
C ALA A 79 -4.18 12.11 1.79
N GLY A 80 -3.96 10.83 2.12
CA GLY A 80 -3.82 9.76 1.11
C GLY A 80 -2.70 10.09 0.11
N GLY A 81 -1.63 10.72 0.59
CA GLY A 81 -0.53 11.16 -0.26
C GLY A 81 0.32 9.99 -0.71
N ARG A 82 0.83 10.06 -1.94
CA ARG A 82 1.77 9.08 -2.48
C ARG A 82 2.97 9.78 -3.10
N ILE A 83 4.15 9.23 -2.83
CA ILE A 83 5.39 9.59 -3.54
C ILE A 83 5.72 8.41 -4.45
N TRP A 84 5.66 8.63 -5.75
CA TRP A 84 5.92 7.63 -6.77
C TRP A 84 7.34 7.80 -7.31
N PHE A 85 8.00 6.70 -7.65
CA PHE A 85 9.26 6.70 -8.36
C PHE A 85 9.18 5.78 -9.57
N SER A 86 9.76 6.20 -10.70
CA SER A 86 9.93 5.36 -11.88
C SER A 86 11.33 5.47 -12.46
N ILE A 87 11.79 4.37 -13.07
CA ILE A 87 13.11 4.25 -13.69
C ILE A 87 12.97 4.09 -15.21
N GLY A 88 13.77 4.81 -15.98
CA GLY A 88 13.89 4.72 -17.44
C GLY A 88 12.71 5.33 -18.22
N LYS A 89 11.52 5.42 -17.62
CA LYS A 89 10.34 6.02 -18.26
C LYS A 89 9.54 6.87 -17.24
N LYS A 90 9.01 8.01 -17.70
CA LYS A 90 8.00 8.78 -16.96
C LYS A 90 6.72 7.96 -16.77
N LEU A 91 6.07 8.10 -15.62
CA LEU A 91 4.71 7.61 -15.40
C LEU A 91 3.69 8.50 -16.10
N GLU A 92 2.65 7.86 -16.63
CA GLU A 92 1.48 8.48 -17.22
C GLU A 92 0.32 8.41 -16.23
N PHE A 93 -0.16 9.58 -15.79
CA PHE A 93 -1.34 9.72 -14.93
C PHE A 93 -2.50 10.28 -15.74
N PHE A 94 -3.71 9.89 -15.38
CA PHE A 94 -4.93 10.38 -16.03
C PHE A 94 -5.93 10.92 -15.00
N VAL A 95 -6.97 11.58 -15.47
CA VAL A 95 -8.06 12.12 -14.65
C VAL A 95 -9.39 11.67 -15.26
N ASN A 96 -10.32 11.28 -14.40
CA ASN A 96 -11.71 11.01 -14.74
C ASN A 96 -12.61 12.18 -14.31
N PRO A 97 -13.83 12.32 -14.88
CA PRO A 97 -14.80 13.32 -14.44
C PRO A 97 -15.04 13.22 -12.92
N GLY A 98 -15.16 14.36 -12.24
CA GLY A 98 -15.24 14.41 -10.78
C GLY A 98 -14.61 15.66 -10.19
N PRO A 99 -13.31 15.96 -10.42
CA PRO A 99 -12.22 15.14 -10.98
C PRO A 99 -11.77 13.99 -10.06
N ALA A 100 -11.31 12.88 -10.63
CA ALA A 100 -10.69 11.77 -9.90
C ALA A 100 -9.38 11.33 -10.56
N LEU A 101 -8.29 11.28 -9.79
CA LEU A 101 -7.00 10.80 -10.29
C LEU A 101 -7.09 9.31 -10.64
N VAL A 102 -6.64 8.96 -11.83
CA VAL A 102 -6.39 7.59 -12.26
C VAL A 102 -4.91 7.32 -12.03
N GLU A 103 -4.63 6.52 -11.00
CA GLU A 103 -3.29 6.11 -10.61
C GLU A 103 -2.83 4.88 -11.41
N PRO A 104 -1.51 4.68 -11.58
CA PRO A 104 -0.98 3.52 -12.27
C PRO A 104 -1.48 2.18 -11.70
N SER A 105 -1.93 1.29 -12.58
CA SER A 105 -2.33 -0.08 -12.22
C SER A 105 -1.21 -1.08 -12.53
N VAL A 106 -0.91 -1.95 -11.56
CA VAL A 106 0.01 -3.09 -11.76
C VAL A 106 -0.68 -4.34 -12.32
N THR A 107 -2.01 -4.36 -12.37
CA THR A 107 -2.81 -5.55 -12.71
C THR A 107 -3.64 -5.41 -13.98
N ASN A 108 -3.85 -4.19 -14.49
CA ASN A 108 -4.51 -3.97 -15.76
C ASN A 108 -3.49 -4.12 -16.91
N PRO A 109 -3.58 -5.16 -17.77
CA PRO A 109 -2.62 -5.38 -18.85
C PRO A 109 -2.58 -4.25 -19.88
N SER A 110 -3.65 -3.45 -19.97
CA SER A 110 -3.74 -2.29 -20.86
C SER A 110 -3.28 -0.99 -20.21
N ASP A 111 -2.80 -1.00 -18.96
CA ASP A 111 -2.29 0.19 -18.30
C ASP A 111 -1.02 0.70 -19.00
N HIS A 112 -0.93 2.02 -19.22
CA HIS A 112 0.20 2.63 -19.92
C HIS A 112 1.54 2.49 -19.16
N ASN A 113 1.46 2.20 -17.86
CA ASN A 113 2.57 2.01 -16.96
C ASN A 113 2.84 0.53 -16.64
N ILE A 114 2.13 -0.42 -17.28
CA ILE A 114 2.24 -1.85 -16.96
C ILE A 114 3.67 -2.37 -17.12
N ASN A 115 4.40 -1.87 -18.12
CA ASN A 115 5.78 -2.26 -18.41
C ASN A 115 6.83 -1.30 -17.80
N THR A 116 6.41 -0.31 -17.02
CA THR A 116 7.31 0.65 -16.38
C THR A 116 7.80 0.10 -15.04
N ASN A 117 9.09 0.26 -14.72
CA ASN A 117 9.63 -0.08 -13.42
C ASN A 117 9.34 1.05 -12.42
N TRP A 118 8.38 0.85 -11.52
CA TRP A 118 7.93 1.86 -10.57
C TRP A 118 7.44 1.28 -9.25
N ALA A 119 7.50 2.10 -8.20
CA ALA A 119 6.89 1.84 -6.90
C ALA A 119 6.44 3.17 -6.27
N PHE A 120 5.75 3.08 -5.13
CA PHE A 120 5.40 4.27 -4.34
C PHE A 120 5.53 3.99 -2.85
N CYS A 121 5.64 5.07 -2.08
CA CYS A 121 5.36 5.06 -0.65
C CYS A 121 4.21 6.01 -0.34
N GLU A 122 3.56 5.78 0.79
CA GLU A 122 2.36 6.50 1.20
C GLU A 122 2.66 7.41 2.38
N PHE A 123 1.93 8.51 2.46
CA PHE A 123 1.98 9.41 3.59
C PHE A 123 0.66 10.15 3.81
N THR A 124 0.48 10.66 5.02
CA THR A 124 -0.50 11.70 5.32
C THR A 124 0.21 12.76 6.14
N PHE A 125 0.26 13.98 5.62
CA PHE A 125 0.79 15.15 6.32
C PHE A 125 -0.35 16.10 6.64
N ASN A 126 -0.70 16.20 7.92
CA ASN A 126 -1.80 17.03 8.39
C ASN A 126 -1.30 18.16 9.30
N GLN A 127 -2.22 18.86 9.95
CA GLN A 127 -1.90 20.03 10.78
C GLN A 127 -1.02 19.71 11.99
N THR A 128 -0.93 18.46 12.44
CA THR A 128 -0.22 18.09 13.67
C THR A 128 0.97 17.17 13.41
N GLN A 129 0.91 16.31 12.40
CA GLN A 129 1.86 15.21 12.25
C GLN A 129 1.99 14.72 10.81
N ILE A 130 2.98 13.85 10.60
CA ILE A 130 3.13 13.04 9.40
C ILE A 130 3.07 11.56 9.76
N TYR A 131 2.27 10.82 9.01
CA TYR A 131 2.32 9.37 8.95
C TYR A 131 2.92 8.99 7.59
N ALA A 132 3.84 8.05 7.54
CA ALA A 132 4.39 7.57 6.28
C ALA A 132 4.73 6.08 6.38
N ASN A 133 4.43 5.32 5.32
CA ASN A 133 4.69 3.90 5.23
C ASN A 133 5.18 3.48 3.84
N ILE A 134 6.00 2.43 3.80
CA ILE A 134 6.19 1.60 2.60
C ILE A 134 5.22 0.43 2.75
N SER A 135 4.47 0.14 1.70
CA SER A 135 3.49 -0.96 1.69
C SER A 135 3.83 -1.95 0.59
N TYR A 136 3.71 -3.24 0.90
CA TYR A 136 3.79 -4.33 -0.06
C TYR A 136 2.46 -5.10 -0.13
N VAL A 137 1.35 -4.45 0.23
CA VAL A 137 0.00 -5.04 0.25
C VAL A 137 -0.43 -5.47 -1.16
N ASP A 138 -0.12 -4.67 -2.17
CA ASP A 138 -0.51 -4.93 -3.57
C ASP A 138 0.63 -5.58 -4.37
N PHE A 139 1.86 -5.08 -4.22
CA PHE A 139 3.02 -5.61 -4.92
C PHE A 139 4.32 -5.13 -4.28
N VAL A 140 5.41 -5.77 -4.67
CA VAL A 140 6.78 -5.34 -4.39
C VAL A 140 7.52 -5.11 -5.70
N SER A 141 8.26 -4.01 -5.80
CA SER A 141 8.99 -3.60 -7.01
C SER A 141 10.31 -2.92 -6.62
N LEU A 142 10.51 -1.66 -7.03
CA LEU A 142 11.65 -0.83 -6.67
C LEU A 142 11.80 -0.73 -5.15
N PRO A 143 13.01 -0.95 -4.62
CA PRO A 143 13.30 -0.67 -3.22
C PRO A 143 13.12 0.83 -2.92
N ILE A 144 12.23 1.16 -1.99
CA ILE A 144 12.08 2.51 -1.43
C ILE A 144 12.45 2.45 0.04
N SER A 145 13.20 3.43 0.53
CA SER A 145 13.46 3.63 1.96
C SER A 145 13.00 5.03 2.37
N MET A 146 12.70 5.22 3.65
CA MET A 146 12.27 6.50 4.18
C MET A 146 12.98 6.84 5.48
N LYS A 147 13.26 8.12 5.65
CA LYS A 147 13.84 8.69 6.86
C LYS A 147 13.06 9.92 7.27
N LEU A 148 12.53 9.92 8.48
CA LEU A 148 11.94 11.09 9.13
C LEU A 148 12.97 11.70 10.08
N VAL A 149 13.32 12.97 9.84
CA VAL A 149 14.18 13.75 10.73
C VAL A 149 13.32 14.76 11.46
N PRO A 150 12.92 14.49 12.72
CA PRO A 150 12.11 15.44 13.48
C PRO A 150 12.98 16.63 13.93
N ILE A 151 12.34 17.78 14.18
CA ILE A 151 13.02 18.95 14.78
C ILE A 151 13.60 18.58 16.15
N ASN A 152 12.85 17.80 16.94
CA ASN A 152 13.25 17.30 18.25
C ASN A 152 13.10 15.77 18.29
N GLY A 153 14.05 15.09 18.92
CA GLY A 153 14.05 13.63 19.05
C GLY A 153 14.99 12.93 18.06
N ARG A 154 14.94 11.60 18.05
CA ARG A 154 15.82 10.78 17.19
C ARG A 154 15.19 10.61 15.80
N PRO A 155 16.01 10.54 14.73
CA PRO A 155 15.52 10.14 13.41
C PRO A 155 14.84 8.77 13.47
N GLN A 156 13.81 8.61 12.64
CA GLN A 156 13.14 7.33 12.40
C GLN A 156 13.42 6.90 10.97
N GLU A 157 13.75 5.62 10.79
CA GLU A 157 14.10 5.07 9.49
C GLU A 157 13.30 3.80 9.23
N ILE A 158 12.78 3.69 8.01
CA ILE A 158 12.19 2.46 7.49
C ILE A 158 13.05 2.06 6.30
N HIS A 159 13.72 0.92 6.45
CA HIS A 159 14.50 0.33 5.38
C HIS A 159 13.57 -0.38 4.39
N GLY A 160 13.83 -0.18 3.10
CA GLY A 160 13.19 -0.93 2.03
C GLY A 160 13.81 -2.31 1.84
N LEU A 161 13.55 -2.89 0.68
CA LEU A 161 14.28 -4.07 0.23
C LEU A 161 15.77 -3.80 0.07
N LYS A 162 16.56 -4.87 0.19
CA LYS A 162 17.95 -4.88 -0.31
C LYS A 162 17.97 -4.69 -1.82
N ALA A 163 19.12 -4.32 -2.38
CA ALA A 163 19.28 -4.08 -3.82
C ALA A 163 18.85 -5.29 -4.68
N ASP A 164 19.07 -6.52 -4.20
CA ASP A 164 18.69 -7.78 -4.84
C ASP A 164 17.33 -8.32 -4.36
N GLY A 165 16.61 -7.60 -3.49
CA GLY A 165 15.42 -8.10 -2.82
C GLY A 165 14.32 -8.57 -3.77
N LEU A 166 14.03 -7.81 -4.84
CA LEU A 166 13.04 -8.23 -5.84
C LEU A 166 13.47 -9.52 -6.55
N LYS A 167 14.76 -9.67 -6.88
CA LYS A 167 15.29 -10.90 -7.48
C LYS A 167 15.09 -12.08 -6.54
N THR A 168 15.49 -11.94 -5.27
CA THR A 168 15.34 -12.99 -4.25
C THR A 168 13.88 -13.39 -4.06
N ILE A 169 12.96 -12.42 -4.01
CA ILE A 169 11.52 -12.68 -3.87
C ILE A 169 11.00 -13.45 -5.09
N CYS A 170 11.28 -12.98 -6.30
CA CYS A 170 10.84 -13.66 -7.51
C CYS A 170 11.40 -15.07 -7.63
N GLU A 171 12.65 -15.30 -7.23
CA GLU A 171 13.27 -16.64 -7.19
C GLU A 171 12.59 -17.53 -6.15
N GLY A 172 12.30 -16.99 -4.96
CA GLY A 172 11.57 -17.71 -3.91
C GLY A 172 10.15 -18.09 -4.35
N LEU A 173 9.43 -17.18 -5.00
CA LEU A 173 8.09 -17.44 -5.56
C LEU A 173 8.13 -18.53 -6.64
N LYS A 174 9.09 -18.45 -7.57
CA LYS A 174 9.28 -19.48 -8.59
C LYS A 174 9.62 -20.84 -7.97
N ALA A 175 10.50 -20.85 -6.96
CA ALA A 175 10.87 -22.07 -6.23
C ALA A 175 9.69 -22.67 -5.45
N GLN A 176 8.90 -21.85 -4.76
CA GLN A 176 7.72 -22.30 -4.02
C GLN A 176 6.70 -22.97 -4.95
N SER A 177 6.47 -22.40 -6.15
CA SER A 177 5.60 -23.02 -7.16
C SER A 177 6.10 -24.40 -7.62
N GLN A 178 7.40 -24.67 -7.59
CA GLN A 178 7.92 -26.01 -7.89
C GLN A 178 7.62 -27.03 -6.77
N ILE A 179 7.42 -26.56 -5.53
CA ILE A 179 7.13 -27.41 -4.37
C ILE A 179 5.64 -27.79 -4.35
N ASP A 180 4.76 -26.79 -4.38
CA ASP A 180 3.31 -26.98 -4.13
C ASP A 180 2.43 -26.84 -5.36
N ARG A 181 2.97 -26.33 -6.48
CA ARG A 181 2.24 -26.04 -7.73
C ARG A 181 1.03 -25.12 -7.54
N ALA A 182 1.03 -24.28 -6.51
CA ALA A 182 -0.06 -23.36 -6.22
C ALA A 182 -0.05 -22.09 -7.09
N GLY A 183 0.95 -21.92 -7.97
CA GLY A 183 1.01 -20.80 -8.89
C GLY A 183 1.69 -19.55 -8.34
N TRP A 184 2.53 -19.67 -7.32
CA TRP A 184 3.34 -18.56 -6.79
C TRP A 184 4.21 -17.87 -7.86
N ASP A 185 4.66 -18.62 -8.86
CA ASP A 185 5.42 -18.11 -10.01
C ASP A 185 4.62 -17.11 -10.86
N LYS A 186 3.29 -17.23 -10.90
CA LYS A 186 2.40 -16.32 -11.65
C LYS A 186 2.34 -14.92 -11.06
N LEU A 187 2.71 -14.76 -9.80
CA LEU A 187 2.82 -13.44 -9.16
C LEU A 187 4.01 -12.63 -9.69
N VAL A 188 4.95 -13.26 -10.39
CA VAL A 188 6.14 -12.59 -10.93
C VAL A 188 5.82 -11.93 -12.27
N VAL A 189 5.96 -10.61 -12.32
CA VAL A 189 5.76 -9.82 -13.55
C VAL A 189 7.10 -9.40 -14.12
N GLU A 190 7.36 -9.85 -15.35
CA GLU A 190 8.60 -9.58 -16.10
C GLU A 190 8.25 -8.92 -17.43
N SER A 191 9.12 -8.03 -17.92
CA SER A 191 8.98 -7.40 -19.23
C SER A 191 10.37 -7.10 -19.80
N GLY A 192 10.56 -7.36 -21.10
CA GLY A 192 11.85 -7.11 -21.76
C GLY A 192 13.05 -7.85 -21.12
N GLY A 193 12.82 -9.00 -20.47
CA GLY A 193 13.86 -9.74 -19.74
C GLY A 193 14.19 -9.21 -18.35
N GLN A 194 13.49 -8.18 -17.87
CA GLN A 194 13.65 -7.61 -16.54
C GLN A 194 12.47 -7.97 -15.63
N ARG A 195 12.76 -8.27 -14.35
CA ARG A 195 11.74 -8.34 -13.30
C ARG A 195 11.25 -6.94 -12.96
N LEU A 196 9.95 -6.70 -13.13
CA LEU A 196 9.35 -5.40 -12.81
C LEU A 196 8.80 -5.37 -11.39
N ARG A 197 8.10 -6.44 -11.01
CA ARG A 197 7.43 -6.54 -9.71
C ARG A 197 7.03 -7.98 -9.39
N ALA A 198 6.77 -8.25 -8.12
CA ALA A 198 6.02 -9.41 -7.67
C ALA A 198 4.71 -8.93 -7.04
N LEU A 199 3.60 -9.43 -7.53
CA LEU A 199 2.25 -9.08 -7.05
C LEU A 199 1.97 -9.80 -5.72
N SER A 200 1.06 -9.24 -4.93
CA SER A 200 0.52 -9.95 -3.78
C SER A 200 -0.44 -11.05 -4.22
N PRO A 201 -0.62 -12.11 -3.42
CA PRO A 201 -1.53 -13.22 -3.74
C PRO A 201 -2.98 -12.79 -4.00
N ASN A 202 -3.40 -11.61 -3.51
CA ASN A 202 -4.74 -11.05 -3.77
C ASN A 202 -5.01 -10.77 -5.25
N HIS A 203 -3.96 -10.64 -6.07
CA HIS A 203 -4.08 -10.37 -7.50
C HIS A 203 -4.13 -11.62 -8.37
N GLU A 204 -3.95 -12.81 -7.80
CA GLU A 204 -3.98 -14.07 -8.52
C GLU A 204 -5.13 -14.96 -8.06
N LYS A 205 -5.89 -15.49 -9.03
CA LYS A 205 -7.04 -16.36 -8.75
C LYS A 205 -6.62 -17.79 -8.38
N GLY A 206 -5.33 -18.10 -8.45
CA GLY A 206 -4.79 -19.46 -8.34
C GLY A 206 -4.77 -20.08 -6.95
N PHE A 207 -5.02 -19.30 -5.90
CA PHE A 207 -4.81 -19.75 -4.51
C PHE A 207 -6.07 -20.24 -3.79
N GLN A 208 -7.17 -20.47 -4.49
CA GLN A 208 -8.38 -21.00 -3.84
C GLN A 208 -8.07 -22.33 -3.13
N GLY A 209 -8.40 -22.44 -1.84
CA GLY A 209 -8.13 -23.67 -1.09
C GLY A 209 -6.73 -23.74 -0.44
N TYR A 210 -5.85 -22.77 -0.66
CA TYR A 210 -4.44 -22.87 -0.28
C TYR A 210 -4.22 -23.02 1.24
N TYR A 211 -4.94 -22.24 2.06
CA TYR A 211 -4.84 -22.27 3.52
C TYR A 211 -5.91 -23.13 4.19
N GLU A 212 -6.90 -23.64 3.47
CA GLU A 212 -8.09 -24.28 4.05
C GLU A 212 -7.71 -25.47 4.95
N SER A 213 -6.75 -26.31 4.55
CA SER A 213 -6.26 -27.40 5.41
C SER A 213 -5.64 -26.90 6.71
N TYR A 214 -4.83 -25.84 6.64
CA TYR A 214 -4.21 -25.25 7.83
C TYR A 214 -5.23 -24.56 8.73
N VAL A 215 -6.22 -23.89 8.13
CA VAL A 215 -7.36 -23.32 8.85
C VAL A 215 -8.15 -24.41 9.56
N ASP A 216 -8.38 -25.56 8.92
CA ASP A 216 -9.06 -26.70 9.55
C ASP A 216 -8.31 -27.21 10.78
N GLU A 217 -6.98 -27.35 10.69
CA GLU A 217 -6.12 -27.73 11.84
C GLU A 217 -6.19 -26.71 12.98
N VAL A 218 -6.16 -25.42 12.66
CA VAL A 218 -6.28 -24.32 13.63
C VAL A 218 -7.64 -24.36 14.33
N TRP A 219 -8.73 -24.56 13.58
CA TRP A 219 -10.08 -24.64 14.12
C TRP A 219 -10.26 -25.86 15.02
N ASP A 220 -9.74 -27.01 14.60
CA ASP A 220 -9.77 -28.26 15.36
C ASP A 220 -8.99 -28.13 16.68
N LYS A 221 -7.76 -27.57 16.63
CA LYS A 221 -6.96 -27.28 17.83
C LYS A 221 -7.72 -26.42 18.82
N TYR A 222 -8.29 -25.29 18.35
CA TYR A 222 -8.93 -24.33 19.22
C TYR A 222 -10.37 -24.70 19.63
N SER A 223 -10.90 -25.83 19.15
CA SER A 223 -12.10 -26.45 19.71
C SER A 223 -11.83 -27.15 21.05
N ARG A 224 -10.61 -27.69 21.20
CA ARG A 224 -10.17 -28.45 22.38
C ARG A 224 -9.40 -27.60 23.38
N THR A 225 -8.68 -26.59 22.90
CA THR A 225 -7.81 -25.72 23.72
C THR A 225 -8.17 -24.25 23.50
N PRO A 226 -8.23 -23.40 24.53
CA PRO A 226 -8.43 -21.96 24.32
C PRO A 226 -7.28 -21.32 23.50
N LEU A 227 -7.64 -20.44 22.57
CA LEU A 227 -6.72 -19.48 21.95
C LEU A 227 -6.59 -18.28 22.89
N ILE A 228 -5.37 -17.97 23.34
CA ILE A 228 -5.09 -16.83 24.22
C ILE A 228 -4.41 -15.76 23.38
N VAL A 229 -4.99 -14.56 23.34
CA VAL A 229 -4.45 -13.40 22.60
C VAL A 229 -4.28 -12.24 23.56
N ASP A 230 -3.06 -11.75 23.72
CA ASP A 230 -2.81 -10.44 24.33
C ASP A 230 -3.01 -9.37 23.27
N THR A 231 -4.08 -8.57 23.41
CA THR A 231 -4.43 -7.53 22.43
C THR A 231 -3.50 -6.32 22.49
N GLN A 232 -2.69 -6.19 23.56
CA GLN A 232 -1.85 -5.02 23.83
C GLN A 232 -2.65 -3.70 23.80
N ALA A 233 -3.96 -3.78 24.08
CA ALA A 233 -4.93 -2.69 24.02
C ALA A 233 -5.90 -2.78 25.22
N GLU A 234 -7.00 -2.02 25.17
CA GLU A 234 -7.96 -1.90 26.28
C GLU A 234 -8.59 -3.22 26.75
N TRP A 235 -8.65 -4.23 25.88
CA TRP A 235 -9.23 -5.55 26.20
C TRP A 235 -8.25 -6.51 26.90
N GLY A 236 -6.96 -6.16 26.98
CA GLY A 236 -5.93 -6.99 27.62
C GLY A 236 -5.79 -8.37 26.98
N THR A 237 -5.59 -9.40 27.80
CA THR A 237 -5.52 -10.80 27.38
C THR A 237 -6.92 -11.41 27.29
N VAL A 238 -7.27 -11.91 26.10
CA VAL A 238 -8.59 -12.45 25.78
C VAL A 238 -8.50 -13.93 25.41
N HIS A 239 -9.54 -14.69 25.74
CA HIS A 239 -9.59 -16.13 25.55
C HIS A 239 -10.69 -16.50 24.56
N GLY A 240 -10.29 -17.06 23.43
CA GLY A 240 -11.17 -17.54 22.37
C GLY A 240 -11.29 -19.05 22.39
N ARG A 241 -12.45 -19.58 22.00
CA ARG A 241 -12.63 -21.02 21.77
C ARG A 241 -13.51 -21.26 20.56
N VAL A 242 -13.18 -22.29 19.79
CA VAL A 242 -14.04 -22.75 18.69
C VAL A 242 -15.17 -23.60 19.26
N SER A 243 -16.41 -23.24 18.94
CA SER A 243 -17.61 -24.02 19.24
C SER A 243 -18.62 -23.82 18.12
N ASN A 244 -19.32 -24.88 17.72
CA ASN A 244 -20.29 -24.85 16.62
C ASN A 244 -19.74 -24.20 15.33
N GLY A 245 -18.46 -24.45 15.02
CA GLY A 245 -17.78 -23.91 13.84
C GLY A 245 -17.34 -22.44 13.91
N GLN A 246 -17.56 -21.75 15.04
CA GLN A 246 -17.20 -20.34 15.22
C GLN A 246 -16.18 -20.17 16.33
N LEU A 247 -15.18 -19.30 16.11
CA LEU A 247 -14.23 -18.87 17.14
C LEU A 247 -14.85 -17.71 17.92
N THR A 248 -15.20 -17.94 19.18
CA THR A 248 -15.86 -16.94 20.03
C THR A 248 -14.92 -16.49 21.14
N PHE A 249 -14.75 -15.18 21.27
CA PHE A 249 -14.19 -14.50 22.44
C PHE A 249 -15.36 -13.93 23.25
N PRO A 250 -15.73 -14.55 24.40
CA PRO A 250 -16.94 -14.19 25.13
C PRO A 250 -17.01 -12.70 25.48
N GLY A 251 -18.15 -12.07 25.17
CA GLY A 251 -18.39 -10.65 25.44
C GLY A 251 -17.69 -9.67 24.47
N LEU A 252 -16.90 -10.16 23.51
CA LEU A 252 -16.12 -9.31 22.61
C LEU A 252 -16.49 -9.52 21.14
N ALA A 253 -16.23 -10.69 20.59
CA ALA A 253 -16.38 -10.95 19.17
C ALA A 253 -16.52 -12.43 18.85
N THR A 254 -17.13 -12.71 17.70
CA THR A 254 -17.22 -14.04 17.12
C THR A 254 -16.79 -14.01 15.66
N PHE A 255 -15.99 -14.99 15.27
CA PHE A 255 -15.41 -15.11 13.94
C PHE A 255 -15.84 -16.43 13.29
N SER A 256 -16.35 -16.33 12.05
CA SER A 256 -16.53 -17.50 11.19
C SER A 256 -15.17 -18.04 10.72
N LYS A 257 -15.15 -19.28 10.23
CA LYS A 257 -13.95 -19.84 9.58
C LYS A 257 -13.57 -19.00 8.33
N PRO A 258 -12.33 -18.49 8.22
CA PRO A 258 -11.88 -17.72 7.07
C PRO A 258 -11.58 -18.63 5.89
N SER A 259 -11.80 -18.12 4.69
CA SER A 259 -11.26 -18.67 3.45
C SER A 259 -9.83 -18.17 3.20
N THR A 260 -9.13 -18.78 2.24
CA THR A 260 -7.84 -18.24 1.75
C THR A 260 -7.95 -16.77 1.30
N ALA A 261 -9.04 -16.40 0.65
CA ALA A 261 -9.25 -15.02 0.19
C ALA A 261 -9.39 -14.04 1.36
N ASP A 262 -10.03 -14.46 2.45
CA ASP A 262 -10.12 -13.65 3.67
C ASP A 262 -8.73 -13.45 4.30
N ILE A 263 -7.92 -14.51 4.33
CA ILE A 263 -6.55 -14.47 4.89
C ILE A 263 -5.66 -13.52 4.10
N PHE A 264 -5.63 -13.64 2.76
CA PHE A 264 -4.76 -12.77 1.96
C PHE A 264 -5.20 -11.32 1.94
N SER A 265 -6.51 -11.05 1.96
CA SER A 265 -7.04 -9.68 1.82
C SER A 265 -7.14 -8.94 3.15
N CYS A 266 -7.19 -9.67 4.28
CA CYS A 266 -7.44 -9.15 5.62
C CYS A 266 -8.65 -8.20 5.72
N SER A 267 -9.65 -8.33 4.83
CA SER A 267 -10.72 -7.33 4.71
C SER A 267 -12.12 -7.90 4.41
N SER A 268 -12.23 -9.21 4.20
CA SER A 268 -13.50 -9.89 3.93
C SER A 268 -13.82 -10.95 5.00
N GLY A 269 -15.02 -11.54 4.88
CA GLY A 269 -15.46 -12.63 5.74
C GLY A 269 -15.37 -12.28 7.23
N PRO A 270 -14.68 -13.09 8.06
CA PRO A 270 -14.54 -12.81 9.50
C PRO A 270 -13.70 -11.57 9.81
N PHE A 271 -12.94 -11.03 8.86
CA PHE A 271 -12.09 -9.85 9.04
C PHE A 271 -12.71 -8.56 8.51
N ALA A 272 -13.89 -8.64 7.90
CA ALA A 272 -14.61 -7.45 7.48
C ALA A 272 -14.92 -6.56 8.69
N LYS A 273 -14.85 -5.23 8.51
CA LYS A 273 -15.28 -4.27 9.52
C LYS A 273 -16.74 -4.53 9.86
N GLN A 274 -17.01 -5.13 11.01
CA GLN A 274 -18.37 -5.27 11.50
C GLN A 274 -18.92 -3.87 11.80
N ARG A 275 -20.10 -3.54 11.29
CA ARG A 275 -20.80 -2.32 11.72
C ARG A 275 -21.15 -2.51 13.19
N TRP A 276 -20.43 -1.81 14.07
CA TRP A 276 -20.80 -1.72 15.48
C TRP A 276 -22.16 -1.01 15.56
N SER A 277 -23.24 -1.78 15.63
CA SER A 277 -24.54 -1.22 16.00
C SER A 277 -24.49 -0.93 17.49
N ASN A 278 -24.55 0.36 17.85
CA ASN A 278 -24.74 0.80 19.23
C ASN A 278 -26.02 0.14 19.77
N ARG A 279 -25.87 -0.93 20.56
CA ARG A 279 -26.93 -1.35 21.49
C ARG A 279 -26.84 -0.45 22.72
N SER A 280 -27.63 0.61 22.68
CA SER A 280 -28.45 1.12 23.78
C SER A 280 -28.04 0.69 25.20
N THR A 281 -27.46 1.62 25.95
CA THR A 281 -27.74 1.76 27.38
C THR A 281 -28.38 3.13 27.60
N HIS A 282 -29.71 3.17 27.46
CA HIS A 282 -30.52 4.03 28.31
C HIS A 282 -30.47 3.45 29.73
N GLY A 283 -30.13 4.27 30.71
CA GLY A 283 -30.06 3.87 32.11
C GLY A 283 -29.68 5.01 33.05
N SER A 284 -30.56 6.01 33.13
CA SER A 284 -30.96 6.77 34.33
C SER A 284 -29.91 7.38 35.29
N HIS A 285 -30.10 8.70 35.47
CA HIS A 285 -29.62 9.66 36.49
C HIS A 285 -28.29 10.37 36.25
#